data_AF-A0A193C5B1-F1
#
_entry.id   AF-A0A193C5B1-F1
#
_cell.length_a   1.000
_cell.length_b   1.000
_cell.length_c   1.000
_cell.angle_alpha   90.00
_cell.angle_beta   90.00
_cell.angle_gamma   90.00
#
_symmetry.space_group_name_H-M   'P 1'
#
loop_
_entity.id
_entity.type
_entity.pdbx_description
1 polymer ?
#
loop_
_entity_poly.entity_id
_entity_poly.type
_entity_poly.pdbx_seq_one_letter_code
_entity_poly.pdbx_strand_id
1 'polypeptide(L)'
;MRRTIRLGTVVVGLLAGLLAVPSTAGADGADVGIMASPPSQKAAADFDGDGFADKAVWRPGNGVWYVIHSSNGTVATRQWGVSGDIPVAADYDGDHRADYAVWRPSNGVWYVIQSSTGNVVTRQWGVSGDVPVTGDFNGDGRADFAVWRPSNGVWYVQGIATVQWGVAGDVPVAGDFNADGVTDFTVWRPSNGVWYVRGIVTQQWGVAGDVPVAGDFNADGRADFAVWRPSNGVWYVYGIATQQWGVAGDIPMSGNFGGDPRADFVVWRPTNGTWYGLGLFTTQWGVAGDIPV
;
A
#
# COMPACT_ATOMS: atom_id res chain seq x y z
N MET A 1 -4.22 -39.37 35.66
CA MET A 1 -3.13 -38.38 35.63
C MET A 1 -3.12 -37.68 34.28
N ARG A 2 -3.67 -36.47 34.18
CA ARG A 2 -3.58 -35.64 32.96
C ARG A 2 -2.56 -34.53 33.24
N ARG A 3 -1.41 -34.60 32.57
CA ARG A 3 -0.38 -33.55 32.60
C ARG A 3 -0.82 -32.43 31.65
N THR A 4 -1.09 -31.27 32.22
CA THR A 4 -1.32 -30.02 31.46
C THR A 4 0.04 -29.33 31.35
N ILE A 5 0.57 -29.24 30.13
CA ILE A 5 1.78 -28.48 29.83
C ILE A 5 1.38 -27.02 29.70
N ARG A 6 1.96 -26.15 30.54
CA ARG A 6 1.87 -24.69 30.41
C ARG A 6 2.90 -24.27 29.37
N LEU A 7 2.45 -23.61 28.31
CA LEU A 7 3.32 -22.89 27.37
C LEU A 7 3.39 -21.42 27.79
N GLY A 8 4.63 -20.93 27.84
CA GLY A 8 5.02 -19.72 28.51
C GLY A 8 4.62 -18.42 27.81
N THR A 9 4.53 -17.41 28.66
CA THR A 9 4.45 -15.99 28.38
C THR A 9 5.47 -15.54 27.32
N VAL A 10 5.00 -14.97 26.22
CA VAL A 10 5.79 -14.06 25.39
C VAL A 10 5.33 -12.64 25.70
N VAL A 11 6.29 -11.83 26.11
CA VAL A 11 6.17 -10.41 26.43
C VAL A 11 5.87 -9.64 25.15
N VAL A 12 4.74 -8.93 25.09
CA VAL A 12 4.51 -7.86 24.12
C VAL A 12 4.60 -6.54 24.88
N GLY A 13 5.64 -5.77 24.56
CA GLY A 13 5.90 -4.46 25.12
C GLY A 13 4.99 -3.37 24.53
N LEU A 14 4.50 -2.54 25.46
CA LEU A 14 3.80 -1.24 25.37
C LEU A 14 4.37 -0.26 24.29
N LEU A 15 3.69 0.80 23.81
CA LEU A 15 2.81 1.75 24.51
C LEU A 15 1.98 2.67 23.57
N ALA A 16 0.72 2.90 24.00
CA ALA A 16 -0.20 4.07 23.94
C ALA A 16 -0.16 5.18 22.86
N GLY A 17 -1.37 5.41 22.33
CA GLY A 17 -1.93 6.73 21.98
C GLY A 17 -3.43 6.73 22.34
N LEU A 18 -3.78 7.49 23.37
CA LEU A 18 -5.04 7.55 24.12
C LEU A 18 -6.19 8.22 23.34
N LEU A 19 -7.38 7.62 23.33
CA LEU A 19 -8.68 8.33 23.34
C LEU A 19 -9.75 7.39 23.92
N ALA A 20 -10.30 7.79 25.06
CA ALA A 20 -11.39 7.13 25.78
C ALA A 20 -12.63 8.03 25.75
N VAL A 21 -13.82 7.45 25.54
CA VAL A 21 -15.08 7.73 26.27
C VAL A 21 -16.04 6.51 26.11
N PRO A 22 -17.09 6.30 26.94
CA PRO A 22 -17.19 5.21 27.92
C PRO A 22 -18.20 4.07 27.58
N SER A 23 -18.00 2.91 28.23
CA SER A 23 -18.93 1.81 28.64
C SER A 23 -20.26 1.61 27.90
N THR A 24 -20.66 0.40 27.46
CA THR A 24 -20.87 -0.79 28.31
C THR A 24 -20.78 -2.13 27.53
N ALA A 25 -20.05 -3.07 28.12
CA ALA A 25 -20.28 -4.53 28.21
C ALA A 25 -20.81 -5.32 26.98
N GLY A 26 -19.94 -6.20 26.48
CA GLY A 26 -20.27 -7.34 25.61
C GLY A 26 -18.99 -7.90 25.00
N ALA A 27 -18.28 -8.73 25.76
CA ALA A 27 -17.05 -9.38 25.31
C ALA A 27 -17.38 -10.77 24.76
N ASP A 28 -17.36 -10.89 23.44
CA ASP A 28 -17.48 -12.14 22.72
C ASP A 28 -16.74 -12.06 21.36
N GLY A 29 -15.63 -12.79 21.28
CA GLY A 29 -15.10 -13.39 20.05
C GLY A 29 -14.64 -12.43 18.94
N ALA A 30 -13.30 -12.35 18.78
CA ALA A 30 -12.58 -11.77 17.64
C ALA A 30 -12.29 -10.27 17.70
N ASP A 31 -11.49 -9.86 18.67
CA ASP A 31 -10.60 -8.70 18.51
C ASP A 31 -9.49 -9.04 17.50
N VAL A 32 -9.84 -9.12 16.22
CA VAL A 32 -8.88 -8.86 15.15
C VAL A 32 -8.72 -7.35 15.16
N GLY A 33 -7.70 -6.87 15.87
CA GLY A 33 -7.28 -5.48 15.80
C GLY A 33 -6.99 -5.15 14.34
N ILE A 34 -7.95 -4.52 13.68
CA ILE A 34 -7.79 -3.73 12.46
C ILE A 34 -6.94 -2.52 12.87
N MET A 35 -5.68 -2.78 13.20
CA MET A 35 -4.65 -1.75 13.18
C MET A 35 -4.47 -1.51 11.69
N ALA A 36 -5.21 -0.52 11.19
CA ALA A 36 -5.03 0.01 9.86
C ALA A 36 -3.53 0.29 9.68
N SER A 37 -2.84 -0.60 8.96
CA SER A 37 -1.70 -0.21 8.17
C SER A 37 -2.14 1.02 7.38
N PRO A 38 -1.36 2.12 7.33
CA PRO A 38 -1.77 3.32 6.65
C PRO A 38 -2.17 2.94 5.21
N PRO A 39 -3.45 3.18 4.81
CA PRO A 39 -3.92 2.80 3.49
C PRO A 39 -3.35 3.79 2.46
N SER A 40 -2.16 3.49 1.92
CA SER A 40 -1.46 4.44 1.03
C SER A 40 -0.38 3.85 0.12
N GLN A 41 -0.43 2.54 -0.17
CA GLN A 41 0.68 1.85 -0.84
C GLN A 41 0.20 0.70 -1.72
N LYS A 42 -0.70 0.99 -2.68
CA LYS A 42 -1.42 -0.05 -3.42
C LYS A 42 -1.61 0.25 -4.90
N ALA A 43 -0.59 0.85 -5.51
CA ALA A 43 -0.38 0.66 -6.94
C ALA A 43 0.34 -0.69 -7.12
N ALA A 44 -0.22 -1.57 -7.93
CA ALA A 44 0.36 -2.87 -8.19
C ALA A 44 1.63 -2.76 -9.04
N ALA A 45 2.62 -3.58 -8.72
CA ALA A 45 3.98 -3.51 -9.26
C ALA A 45 4.17 -4.40 -10.51
N ASP A 46 4.87 -3.90 -11.52
CA ASP A 46 5.30 -4.64 -12.72
C ASP A 46 6.71 -5.20 -12.51
N PHE A 47 6.90 -6.50 -12.24
CA PHE A 47 8.21 -7.08 -11.96
C PHE A 47 8.91 -7.62 -13.21
N ASP A 48 8.21 -7.89 -14.31
CA ASP A 48 8.80 -8.44 -15.53
C ASP A 48 9.04 -7.40 -16.65
N GLY A 49 8.53 -6.18 -16.46
CA GLY A 49 8.73 -5.01 -17.30
C GLY A 49 7.90 -5.05 -18.58
N ASP A 50 6.73 -5.69 -18.53
CA ASP A 50 5.81 -5.73 -19.68
C ASP A 50 4.87 -4.52 -19.75
N GLY A 51 4.94 -3.62 -18.76
CA GLY A 51 4.12 -2.43 -18.61
C GLY A 51 2.82 -2.67 -17.84
N PHE A 52 2.60 -3.91 -17.35
CA PHE A 52 1.40 -4.29 -16.63
C PHE A 52 1.73 -4.80 -15.23
N ALA A 53 0.81 -4.54 -14.31
CA ALA A 53 0.90 -4.97 -12.94
C ALA A 53 0.88 -6.51 -12.82
N ASP A 54 1.80 -7.02 -12.03
CA ASP A 54 1.86 -8.41 -11.64
C ASP A 54 1.05 -8.69 -10.38
N LYS A 55 0.66 -9.96 -10.21
CA LYS A 55 0.02 -10.40 -8.97
C LYS A 55 1.12 -10.85 -8.01
N ALA A 56 1.47 -9.99 -7.05
CA ALA A 56 2.56 -10.25 -6.12
C ALA A 56 2.09 -10.32 -4.66
N VAL A 57 2.61 -11.29 -3.90
CA VAL A 57 2.42 -11.32 -2.45
C VAL A 57 3.75 -11.46 -1.73
N TRP A 58 3.90 -10.76 -0.60
CA TRP A 58 4.99 -10.94 0.33
C TRP A 58 4.51 -11.67 1.58
N ARG A 59 5.22 -12.71 2.00
CA ARG A 59 4.86 -13.53 3.15
C ARG A 59 5.67 -13.12 4.39
N PRO A 60 5.06 -12.46 5.40
CA PRO A 60 5.80 -11.96 6.56
C PRO A 60 6.43 -13.06 7.42
N GLY A 61 5.82 -14.25 7.43
CA GLY A 61 6.27 -15.37 8.25
C GLY A 61 7.64 -15.92 7.84
N ASN A 62 8.06 -15.71 6.60
CA ASN A 62 9.36 -16.16 6.11
C ASN A 62 10.11 -15.12 5.26
N GLY A 63 9.52 -13.96 4.93
CA GLY A 63 10.14 -12.93 4.11
C GLY A 63 10.26 -13.31 2.62
N VAL A 64 9.35 -14.13 2.10
CA VAL A 64 9.38 -14.57 0.69
C VAL A 64 8.34 -13.83 -0.14
N TRP A 65 8.78 -13.37 -1.31
CA TRP A 65 7.96 -12.83 -2.38
C TRP A 65 7.53 -13.94 -3.34
N TYR A 66 6.27 -13.91 -3.76
CA TYR A 66 5.69 -14.77 -4.78
C TYR A 66 4.97 -13.91 -5.81
N VAL A 67 5.42 -13.95 -7.06
CA VAL A 67 4.92 -13.11 -8.15
C VAL A 67 4.44 -13.99 -9.28
N ILE A 68 3.24 -13.73 -9.81
CA ILE A 68 2.83 -14.21 -11.14
C ILE A 68 3.01 -13.05 -12.11
N HIS A 69 3.87 -13.27 -13.09
CA HIS A 69 4.08 -12.38 -14.22
C HIS A 69 2.83 -12.29 -15.10
N SER A 70 2.38 -11.07 -15.38
CA SER A 70 1.27 -10.70 -16.25
C SER A 70 1.48 -11.21 -17.69
N SER A 71 2.70 -11.08 -18.22
CA SER A 71 3.03 -11.36 -19.63
C SER A 71 2.82 -12.81 -20.05
N ASN A 72 3.07 -13.76 -19.14
CA ASN A 72 3.16 -15.18 -19.50
C ASN A 72 2.71 -16.15 -18.38
N GLY A 73 2.29 -15.63 -17.22
CA GLY A 73 1.83 -16.45 -16.09
C GLY A 73 2.93 -17.23 -15.37
N THR A 74 4.20 -17.00 -15.69
CA THR A 74 5.32 -17.63 -14.97
C THR A 74 5.41 -17.12 -13.54
N VAL A 75 5.91 -17.98 -12.67
CA VAL A 75 6.02 -17.70 -11.24
C VAL A 75 7.45 -17.34 -10.89
N ALA A 76 7.66 -16.16 -10.33
CA ALA A 76 8.91 -15.78 -9.68
C ALA A 76 8.79 -15.92 -8.16
N THR A 77 9.88 -16.38 -7.53
CA THR A 77 9.99 -16.43 -6.07
C THR A 77 11.30 -15.81 -5.63
N ARG A 78 11.24 -14.98 -4.59
CA ARG A 78 12.42 -14.30 -4.06
C ARG A 78 12.37 -14.24 -2.55
N GLN A 79 13.37 -14.83 -1.89
CA GLN A 79 13.59 -14.64 -0.47
C GLN A 79 14.20 -13.24 -0.25
N TRP A 80 13.41 -12.29 0.28
CA TRP A 80 13.88 -10.95 0.57
C TRP A 80 13.07 -10.25 1.67
N GLY A 81 13.79 -9.80 2.70
CA GLY A 81 13.22 -9.23 3.92
C GLY A 81 13.11 -10.25 5.07
N VAL A 82 12.68 -9.75 6.22
CA VAL A 82 12.47 -10.53 7.44
C VAL A 82 11.12 -10.17 8.08
N SER A 83 10.71 -10.93 9.10
CA SER A 83 9.49 -10.64 9.84
C SER A 83 9.51 -9.23 10.43
N GLY A 84 8.42 -8.48 10.23
CA GLY A 84 8.26 -7.09 10.65
C GLY A 84 8.65 -6.05 9.60
N ASP A 85 9.26 -6.46 8.49
CA ASP A 85 9.49 -5.57 7.35
C ASP A 85 8.16 -5.25 6.61
N ILE A 86 8.13 -4.13 5.91
CA ILE A 86 7.01 -3.69 5.05
C ILE A 86 7.46 -3.83 3.58
N PRO A 87 6.72 -4.55 2.72
CA PRO A 87 7.03 -4.62 1.30
C PRO A 87 6.76 -3.26 0.63
N VAL A 88 7.71 -2.79 -0.19
CA VAL A 88 7.70 -1.46 -0.82
C VAL A 88 8.24 -1.55 -2.26
N ALA A 89 7.78 -2.54 -3.02
CA ALA A 89 8.25 -2.76 -4.39
C ALA A 89 7.95 -1.55 -5.29
N ALA A 90 8.96 -1.13 -6.05
CA ALA A 90 8.91 -0.05 -7.03
C ALA A 90 10.24 -0.07 -7.84
N ASP A 91 10.33 0.67 -8.93
CA ASP A 91 11.55 0.79 -9.74
C ASP A 91 12.54 1.80 -9.12
N TYR A 92 13.50 1.37 -8.30
CA TYR A 92 14.49 2.28 -7.68
C TYR A 92 15.75 2.46 -8.54
N ASP A 93 15.93 1.65 -9.59
CA ASP A 93 17.14 1.63 -10.41
C ASP A 93 16.97 2.17 -11.84
N GLY A 94 15.74 2.48 -12.22
CA GLY A 94 15.33 3.15 -13.45
C GLY A 94 15.29 2.22 -14.66
N ASP A 95 15.05 0.91 -14.46
CA ASP A 95 14.93 -0.07 -15.54
C ASP A 95 13.49 -0.38 -15.96
N HIS A 96 12.51 0.35 -15.39
CA HIS A 96 11.08 0.20 -15.58
C HIS A 96 10.51 -1.13 -15.06
N ARG A 97 11.23 -1.80 -14.16
CA ARG A 97 10.73 -2.96 -13.43
C ARG A 97 10.71 -2.67 -11.94
N ALA A 98 9.74 -3.25 -11.26
CA ALA A 98 9.69 -3.21 -9.82
C ALA A 98 10.82 -4.02 -9.20
N ASP A 99 11.54 -3.39 -8.30
CA ASP A 99 12.53 -4.02 -7.46
C ASP A 99 11.88 -4.76 -6.29
N TYR A 100 12.52 -5.85 -5.85
CA TYR A 100 12.17 -6.47 -4.58
C TYR A 100 12.70 -5.61 -3.43
N ALA A 101 11.82 -4.86 -2.80
CA ALA A 101 12.20 -3.88 -1.78
C ALA A 101 11.38 -4.04 -0.49
N VAL A 102 12.06 -3.87 0.64
CA VAL A 102 11.43 -3.82 1.96
C VAL A 102 11.92 -2.62 2.77
N TRP A 103 11.03 -2.00 3.55
CA TRP A 103 11.38 -1.03 4.58
C TRP A 103 11.23 -1.65 5.96
N ARG A 104 12.23 -1.47 6.82
CA ARG A 104 12.25 -2.05 8.17
C ARG A 104 11.88 -0.99 9.22
N PRO A 105 10.69 -1.07 9.84
CA PRO A 105 10.24 -0.06 10.81
C PRO A 105 11.08 0.05 12.07
N SER A 106 11.74 -1.04 12.47
CA SER A 106 12.54 -1.07 13.69
C SER A 106 13.81 -0.23 13.63
N ASN A 107 14.29 0.10 12.43
CA ASN A 107 15.49 0.92 12.23
C ASN A 107 15.35 1.99 11.14
N GLY A 108 14.27 2.02 10.36
CA GLY A 108 14.08 3.00 9.28
C GLY A 108 14.95 2.74 8.05
N VAL A 109 15.38 1.50 7.82
CA VAL A 109 16.27 1.14 6.70
C VAL A 109 15.47 0.49 5.57
N TRP A 110 15.75 0.92 4.34
CA TRP A 110 15.31 0.31 3.10
C TRP A 110 16.33 -0.72 2.61
N TYR A 111 15.85 -1.87 2.14
CA TYR A 111 16.64 -2.93 1.55
C TYR A 111 16.05 -3.31 0.20
N VAL A 112 16.79 -3.09 -0.87
CA VAL A 112 16.33 -3.25 -2.26
C VAL A 112 17.23 -4.24 -2.98
N ILE A 113 16.65 -5.18 -3.72
CA ILE A 113 17.33 -5.90 -4.80
C ILE A 113 16.93 -5.24 -6.10
N GLN A 114 17.90 -4.64 -6.78
CA GLN A 114 17.75 -4.06 -8.10
C GLN A 114 17.41 -5.14 -9.14
N SER A 115 16.32 -4.96 -9.86
CA SER A 115 15.81 -5.80 -10.96
C SER A 115 16.85 -6.00 -12.06
N SER A 116 17.53 -4.92 -12.46
CA SER A 116 18.44 -4.91 -13.61
C SER A 116 19.76 -5.65 -13.37
N THR A 117 20.28 -5.60 -12.14
CA THR A 117 21.62 -6.09 -11.80
C THR A 117 21.64 -7.19 -10.75
N GLY A 118 20.56 -7.35 -9.98
CA GLY A 118 20.51 -8.21 -8.79
C GLY A 118 21.31 -7.65 -7.60
N ASN A 119 21.84 -6.43 -7.69
CA ASN A 119 22.61 -5.81 -6.62
C ASN A 119 21.72 -5.44 -5.44
N VAL A 120 22.28 -5.54 -4.24
CA VAL A 120 21.63 -5.12 -3.00
C VAL A 120 21.97 -3.68 -2.69
N VAL A 121 20.95 -2.83 -2.60
CA VAL A 121 21.05 -1.47 -2.09
C VAL A 121 20.46 -1.43 -0.69
N THR A 122 21.20 -0.84 0.25
CA THR A 122 20.73 -0.58 1.61
C THR A 122 20.79 0.91 1.87
N ARG A 123 19.67 1.49 2.31
CA ARG A 123 19.55 2.93 2.53
C ARG A 123 18.88 3.22 3.86
N GLN A 124 19.60 3.87 4.79
CA GLN A 124 18.97 4.44 5.98
C GLN A 124 18.18 5.68 5.56
N TRP A 125 16.85 5.60 5.59
CA TRP A 125 15.99 6.74 5.33
C TRP A 125 14.64 6.60 6.04
N GLY A 126 14.44 7.49 7.02
CA GLY A 126 13.33 7.44 7.96
C GLY A 126 13.76 7.01 9.36
N VAL A 127 12.81 7.07 10.29
CA VAL A 127 12.95 6.67 11.68
C VAL A 127 11.74 5.84 12.13
N SER A 128 11.80 5.30 13.34
CA SER A 128 10.66 4.57 13.92
C SER A 128 9.42 5.47 13.99
N GLY A 129 8.28 4.93 13.55
CA GLY A 129 7.00 5.65 13.47
C GLY A 129 6.74 6.34 12.13
N ASP A 130 7.74 6.42 11.25
CA ASP A 130 7.52 6.83 9.86
C ASP A 130 6.80 5.73 9.07
N VAL A 131 6.19 6.12 7.95
CA VAL A 131 5.48 5.27 7.00
C VAL A 131 6.19 5.38 5.66
N PRO A 132 6.68 4.28 5.06
CA PRO A 132 7.28 4.35 3.74
C PRO A 132 6.21 4.75 2.71
N VAL A 133 6.59 5.46 1.67
CA VAL A 133 5.74 5.75 0.50
C VAL A 133 6.61 5.59 -0.74
N THR A 134 6.09 4.95 -1.79
CA THR A 134 6.81 4.74 -3.05
C THR A 134 6.28 5.68 -4.13
N GLY A 135 7.15 6.09 -5.04
CA GLY A 135 6.82 7.02 -6.13
C GLY A 135 8.05 7.84 -6.54
N ASP A 136 8.01 8.41 -7.74
CA ASP A 136 9.04 9.33 -8.25
C ASP A 136 8.65 10.76 -7.88
N PHE A 137 9.15 11.28 -6.77
CA PHE A 137 8.80 12.62 -6.27
C PHE A 137 9.75 13.70 -6.81
N ASN A 138 10.84 13.30 -7.50
CA ASN A 138 11.87 14.21 -7.98
C ASN A 138 11.88 14.35 -9.53
N GLY A 139 11.22 13.44 -10.23
CA GLY A 139 11.04 13.41 -11.68
C GLY A 139 12.21 12.80 -12.46
N ASP A 140 13.03 11.95 -11.84
CA ASP A 140 14.17 11.29 -12.49
C ASP A 140 13.83 9.93 -13.13
N GLY A 141 12.56 9.53 -13.07
CA GLY A 141 12.05 8.27 -13.59
C GLY A 141 12.27 7.08 -12.66
N ARG A 142 12.70 7.31 -11.40
CA ARG A 142 12.92 6.27 -10.38
C ARG A 142 12.04 6.53 -9.17
N ALA A 143 11.64 5.46 -8.50
CA ALA A 143 11.07 5.56 -7.18
C ALA A 143 12.09 6.12 -6.18
N ASP A 144 11.66 7.09 -5.39
CA ASP A 144 12.45 7.68 -4.33
C ASP A 144 12.30 6.93 -3.01
N PHE A 145 13.35 6.99 -2.18
CA PHE A 145 13.24 6.65 -0.77
C PHE A 145 12.46 7.76 -0.04
N ALA A 146 11.16 7.57 0.11
CA ALA A 146 10.27 8.55 0.71
C ALA A 146 9.56 8.00 1.95
N VAL A 147 9.48 8.82 3.00
CA VAL A 147 8.70 8.50 4.20
C VAL A 147 7.75 9.64 4.58
N TRP A 148 6.55 9.27 5.01
CA TRP A 148 5.59 10.13 5.67
C TRP A 148 5.71 9.98 7.19
N ARG A 149 5.71 11.08 7.93
CA ARG A 149 5.73 11.08 9.40
C ARG A 149 4.34 11.45 9.94
N PRO A 150 3.54 10.48 10.41
CA PRO A 150 2.17 10.73 10.85
C PRO A 150 2.08 11.66 12.07
N SER A 151 3.10 11.70 12.93
CA SER A 151 3.07 12.48 14.16
C SER A 151 3.04 14.00 13.94
N ASN A 152 3.51 14.47 12.78
CA ASN A 152 3.58 15.89 12.46
C ASN A 152 3.11 16.24 11.04
N GLY A 153 2.76 15.25 10.22
CA GLY A 153 2.27 15.47 8.87
C GLY A 153 3.34 15.93 7.87
N VAL A 154 4.56 15.40 7.99
CA VAL A 154 5.70 15.80 7.16
C VAL A 154 6.15 14.67 6.24
N TRP A 155 6.45 15.02 5.00
CA TRP A 155 7.13 14.16 4.02
C TRP A 155 8.64 14.38 4.03
N TYR A 156 9.38 13.28 4.03
CA TYR A 156 10.83 13.25 3.89
C TYR A 156 11.20 12.35 2.71
N VAL A 157 11.60 12.97 1.61
CA VAL A 157 12.05 12.29 0.40
C VAL A 157 13.54 12.49 0.26
N GLN A 158 14.27 11.43 -0.05
CA GLN A 158 15.71 11.53 -0.24
C GLN A 158 16.05 12.43 -1.45
N GLY A 159 17.05 13.30 -1.30
CA GLY A 159 17.54 14.12 -2.41
C GLY A 159 16.79 15.43 -2.65
N ILE A 160 15.64 15.65 -2.00
CA ILE A 160 14.89 16.91 -2.10
C ILE A 160 14.61 17.53 -0.73
N ALA A 161 14.12 18.77 -0.72
CA ALA A 161 13.82 19.49 0.52
C ALA A 161 12.64 18.86 1.28
N THR A 162 12.66 18.96 2.61
CA THR A 162 11.54 18.52 3.46
C THR A 162 10.24 19.22 3.07
N VAL A 163 9.13 18.46 3.01
CA VAL A 163 7.82 18.97 2.60
C VAL A 163 6.82 18.80 3.74
N GLN A 164 6.43 19.91 4.38
CA GLN A 164 5.29 19.94 5.30
C GLN A 164 4.01 20.01 4.47
N TRP A 165 3.32 18.88 4.31
CA TRP A 165 2.07 18.83 3.55
C TRP A 165 1.11 17.79 4.12
N GLY A 166 0.31 18.26 5.09
CA GLY A 166 -0.70 17.51 5.81
C GLY A 166 -0.56 17.71 7.33
N VAL A 167 -1.36 16.98 8.08
CA VAL A 167 -1.41 17.03 9.55
C VAL A 167 -1.52 15.63 10.16
N ALA A 168 -1.40 15.54 11.48
CA ALA A 168 -1.62 14.27 12.18
C ALA A 168 -3.03 13.72 11.91
N GLY A 169 -3.10 12.43 11.59
CA GLY A 169 -4.33 11.73 11.22
C GLY A 169 -4.61 11.71 9.71
N ASP A 170 -3.87 12.47 8.91
CA ASP A 170 -3.93 12.35 7.46
C ASP A 170 -3.22 11.07 6.97
N VAL A 171 -3.74 10.51 5.89
CA VAL A 171 -3.21 9.32 5.21
C VAL A 171 -2.46 9.78 3.96
N PRO A 172 -1.17 9.48 3.79
CA PRO A 172 -0.45 9.82 2.55
C PRO A 172 -1.09 9.07 1.38
N VAL A 173 -0.99 9.55 0.15
CA VAL A 173 -1.37 8.77 -1.04
C VAL A 173 -0.40 9.12 -2.15
N ALA A 174 0.18 8.13 -2.82
CA ALA A 174 1.04 8.36 -3.97
C ALA A 174 0.23 8.32 -5.26
N GLY A 175 0.48 9.27 -6.16
CA GLY A 175 -0.10 9.35 -7.50
C GLY A 175 0.27 10.67 -8.16
N ASP A 176 0.25 10.71 -9.49
CA ASP A 176 0.41 11.93 -10.29
C ASP A 176 -0.97 12.47 -10.66
N PHE A 177 -1.54 13.34 -9.82
CA PHE A 177 -2.87 13.91 -10.04
C PHE A 177 -2.85 15.08 -11.03
N ASN A 178 -1.65 15.59 -11.33
CA ASN A 178 -1.46 16.79 -12.12
C ASN A 178 -1.00 16.50 -13.57
N ALA A 179 -0.61 15.25 -13.85
CA ALA A 179 -0.06 14.73 -15.11
C ALA A 179 1.24 15.42 -15.55
N ASP A 180 2.14 15.72 -14.61
CA ASP A 180 3.48 16.23 -14.91
C ASP A 180 4.55 15.13 -14.96
N GLY A 181 4.17 13.87 -14.72
CA GLY A 181 5.06 12.73 -14.68
C GLY A 181 5.76 12.54 -13.33
N VAL A 182 5.39 13.30 -12.30
CA VAL A 182 5.96 13.23 -10.96
C VAL A 182 4.87 12.85 -9.95
N THR A 183 5.23 12.02 -8.97
CA THR A 183 4.35 11.70 -7.85
C THR A 183 4.10 12.95 -7.01
N ASP A 184 2.82 13.29 -6.85
CA ASP A 184 2.40 14.44 -6.05
C ASP A 184 2.41 14.15 -4.55
N PHE A 185 2.72 15.18 -3.75
CA PHE A 185 2.52 15.14 -2.30
C PHE A 185 1.03 15.23 -1.97
N THR A 186 0.40 14.08 -1.78
CA THR A 186 -1.04 13.99 -1.57
C THR A 186 -1.36 13.36 -0.22
N VAL A 187 -2.31 13.97 0.49
CA VAL A 187 -2.89 13.35 1.68
C VAL A 187 -4.42 13.29 1.58
N TRP A 188 -5.00 12.18 2.04
CA TRP A 188 -6.43 12.05 2.29
C TRP A 188 -6.70 12.15 3.78
N ARG A 189 -7.68 12.97 4.17
CA ARG A 189 -8.04 13.19 5.57
C ARG A 189 -9.28 12.39 5.95
N PRO A 190 -9.15 11.32 6.76
CA PRO A 190 -10.28 10.46 7.11
C PRO A 190 -11.37 11.19 7.92
N SER A 191 -11.01 12.20 8.70
CA SER A 191 -11.95 12.91 9.58
C SER A 191 -12.98 13.75 8.82
N ASN A 192 -12.72 14.07 7.54
CA ASN A 192 -13.63 14.85 6.72
C ASN A 192 -13.79 14.33 5.27
N GLY A 193 -13.04 13.32 4.85
CA GLY A 193 -13.12 12.75 3.50
C GLY A 193 -12.57 13.68 2.41
N VAL A 194 -11.56 14.48 2.71
CA VAL A 194 -10.98 15.45 1.76
C VAL A 194 -9.60 15.01 1.30
N TRP A 195 -9.35 15.15 0.00
CA TRP A 195 -8.05 15.04 -0.65
C TRP A 195 -7.36 16.40 -0.70
N TYR A 196 -6.12 16.44 -0.24
CA TYR A 196 -5.23 17.59 -0.29
C TYR A 196 -3.98 17.23 -1.10
N VAL A 197 -3.94 17.68 -2.35
CA VAL A 197 -2.79 17.51 -3.23
C VAL A 197 -2.02 18.83 -3.29
N ARG A 198 -0.70 18.77 -3.17
CA ARG A 198 0.13 19.98 -3.20
C ARG A 198 0.12 20.61 -4.60
N GLY A 199 -0.24 21.88 -4.68
CA GLY A 199 -0.16 22.64 -5.94
C GLY A 199 -1.39 22.55 -6.84
N ILE A 200 -2.38 21.72 -6.51
CA ILE A 200 -3.69 21.69 -7.20
C ILE A 200 -4.84 21.90 -6.21
N VAL A 201 -6.07 22.02 -6.74
CA VAL A 201 -7.27 22.29 -5.93
C VAL A 201 -7.59 21.11 -5.01
N THR A 202 -8.01 21.40 -3.78
CA THR A 202 -8.48 20.39 -2.84
C THR A 202 -9.79 19.76 -3.31
N GLN A 203 -9.92 18.45 -3.16
CA GLN A 203 -11.09 17.71 -3.63
C GLN A 203 -11.83 17.04 -2.45
N GLN A 204 -13.07 17.45 -2.20
CA GLN A 204 -13.95 16.75 -1.26
C GLN A 204 -14.46 15.47 -1.93
N TRP A 205 -13.95 14.32 -1.51
CA TRP A 205 -14.37 13.03 -2.07
C TRP A 205 -14.11 11.86 -1.12
N GLY A 206 -15.20 11.21 -0.71
CA GLY A 206 -15.20 10.14 0.29
C GLY A 206 -15.81 10.56 1.62
N VAL A 207 -15.90 9.60 2.53
CA VAL A 207 -16.42 9.77 3.90
C VAL A 207 -15.54 9.00 4.89
N ALA A 208 -15.75 9.24 6.19
CA ALA A 208 -15.05 8.50 7.24
C ALA A 208 -15.26 6.98 7.09
N GLY A 209 -14.16 6.23 7.20
CA GLY A 209 -14.14 4.77 7.02
C GLY A 209 -13.85 4.30 5.59
N ASP A 210 -13.82 5.21 4.62
CA ASP A 210 -13.35 4.91 3.27
C ASP A 210 -11.81 4.71 3.25
N VAL A 211 -11.34 3.97 2.25
CA VAL A 211 -9.92 3.69 1.98
C VAL A 211 -9.52 4.44 0.71
N PRO A 212 -8.61 5.42 0.77
CA PRO A 212 -8.15 6.12 -0.43
C PRO A 212 -7.31 5.19 -1.31
N VAL A 213 -7.57 5.22 -2.62
CA VAL A 213 -6.82 4.48 -3.64
C VAL A 213 -6.61 5.43 -4.80
N ALA A 214 -5.36 5.62 -5.24
CA ALA A 214 -5.07 6.44 -6.42
C ALA A 214 -4.82 5.55 -7.63
N GLY A 215 -5.22 6.00 -8.81
CA GLY A 215 -4.99 5.30 -10.08
C GLY A 215 -5.72 6.03 -11.21
N ASP A 216 -5.24 5.90 -12.44
CA ASP A 216 -5.88 6.52 -13.61
C ASP A 216 -6.99 5.61 -14.16
N PHE A 217 -8.19 5.66 -13.56
CA PHE A 217 -9.31 4.80 -13.93
C PHE A 217 -10.03 5.28 -15.20
N ASN A 218 -9.81 6.53 -15.62
CA ASN A 218 -10.45 7.13 -16.79
C ASN A 218 -9.54 7.19 -18.04
N ALA A 219 -8.24 6.91 -17.90
CA ALA A 219 -7.19 7.00 -18.91
C ALA A 219 -6.92 8.42 -19.46
N ASP A 220 -6.96 9.44 -18.60
CA ASP A 220 -6.63 10.82 -18.95
C ASP A 220 -5.16 11.19 -18.62
N GLY A 221 -4.40 10.25 -18.08
CA GLY A 221 -3.00 10.41 -17.68
C GLY A 221 -2.83 10.95 -16.25
N ARG A 222 -3.92 11.17 -15.50
CA ARG A 222 -3.88 11.60 -14.10
C ARG A 222 -4.34 10.48 -13.19
N ALA A 223 -3.75 10.42 -12.00
CA ALA A 223 -4.36 9.70 -10.90
C ALA A 223 -5.73 10.32 -10.56
N ASP A 224 -6.75 9.49 -10.47
CA ASP A 224 -8.09 9.90 -10.04
C ASP A 224 -8.24 9.85 -8.51
N PHE A 225 -9.13 10.69 -7.99
CA PHE A 225 -9.57 10.63 -6.61
C PHE A 225 -10.55 9.47 -6.40
N ALA A 226 -10.04 8.30 -6.01
CA ALA A 226 -10.86 7.12 -5.77
C ALA A 226 -10.84 6.69 -4.29
N VAL A 227 -12.00 6.25 -3.81
CA VAL A 227 -12.11 5.62 -2.50
C VAL A 227 -12.83 4.29 -2.60
N TRP A 228 -12.36 3.29 -1.84
CA TRP A 228 -13.07 2.04 -1.63
C TRP A 228 -13.70 2.04 -0.25
N ARG A 229 -14.98 1.70 -0.17
CA ARG A 229 -15.73 1.68 1.08
C ARG A 229 -15.86 0.25 1.61
N PRO A 230 -15.15 -0.11 2.70
CA PRO A 230 -15.17 -1.47 3.23
C PRO A 230 -16.56 -1.90 3.75
N SER A 231 -17.36 -0.95 4.23
CA SER A 231 -18.67 -1.23 4.82
C SER A 231 -19.72 -1.73 3.82
N ASN A 232 -19.48 -1.53 2.52
CA ASN A 232 -20.38 -2.01 1.47
C ASN A 232 -19.68 -2.63 0.26
N GLY A 233 -18.34 -2.66 0.21
CA GLY A 233 -17.57 -3.23 -0.91
C GLY A 233 -17.73 -2.45 -2.21
N VAL A 234 -17.77 -1.11 -2.14
CA VAL A 234 -18.03 -0.26 -3.29
C VAL A 234 -16.86 0.70 -3.54
N TRP A 235 -16.47 0.83 -4.81
CA TRP A 235 -15.54 1.83 -5.31
C TRP A 235 -16.30 3.09 -5.75
N TYR A 236 -15.83 4.24 -5.29
CA TYR A 236 -16.30 5.56 -5.68
C TYR A 236 -15.14 6.36 -6.26
N VAL A 237 -15.14 6.56 -7.57
CA VAL A 237 -14.13 7.36 -8.27
C VAL A 237 -14.75 8.68 -8.71
N TYR A 238 -14.08 9.78 -8.45
CA TYR A 238 -14.59 11.10 -8.80
C TYR A 238 -14.77 11.22 -10.32
N GLY A 239 -15.97 11.62 -10.76
CA GLY A 239 -16.27 11.77 -12.18
C GLY A 239 -16.52 10.47 -12.97
N ILE A 240 -16.44 9.30 -12.34
CA ILE A 240 -16.70 7.99 -12.97
C ILE A 240 -17.90 7.31 -12.28
N ALA A 241 -18.58 6.43 -13.02
CA ALA A 241 -19.67 5.63 -12.47
C ALA A 241 -19.20 4.80 -11.26
N THR A 242 -20.04 4.75 -10.22
CA THR A 242 -19.81 3.93 -9.02
C THR A 242 -19.71 2.46 -9.40
N GLN A 243 -18.79 1.75 -8.75
CA GLN A 243 -18.52 0.36 -9.06
C GLN A 243 -18.63 -0.54 -7.83
N GLN A 244 -19.64 -1.41 -7.81
CA GLN A 244 -19.84 -2.36 -6.72
C GLN A 244 -18.93 -3.57 -6.91
N TRP A 245 -17.79 -3.57 -6.23
CA TRP A 245 -16.80 -4.63 -6.36
C TRP A 245 -15.96 -4.83 -5.09
N GLY A 246 -15.91 -6.09 -4.64
CA GLY A 246 -15.28 -6.51 -3.40
C GLY A 246 -16.28 -6.75 -2.27
N VAL A 247 -15.77 -7.21 -1.13
CA VAL A 247 -16.54 -7.43 0.10
C VAL A 247 -15.77 -6.90 1.32
N ALA A 248 -16.45 -6.78 2.46
CA ALA A 248 -15.81 -6.38 3.70
C ALA A 248 -14.60 -7.29 4.03
N GLY A 249 -13.49 -6.67 4.39
CA GLY A 249 -12.23 -7.35 4.69
C GLY A 249 -11.31 -7.55 3.48
N ASP A 250 -11.78 -7.29 2.26
CA ASP A 250 -10.90 -7.22 1.11
C ASP A 250 -9.95 -6.00 1.19
N ILE A 251 -8.81 -6.10 0.53
CA ILE A 251 -7.80 -5.05 0.41
C ILE A 251 -7.89 -4.45 -1.00
N PRO A 252 -8.28 -3.18 -1.16
CA PRO A 252 -8.40 -2.55 -2.47
C PRO A 252 -7.03 -2.16 -3.02
N MET A 253 -6.85 -2.37 -4.33
CA MET A 253 -5.64 -2.03 -5.08
C MET A 253 -6.03 -1.49 -6.46
N SER A 254 -5.15 -0.67 -7.01
CA SER A 254 -5.23 -0.16 -8.37
C SER A 254 -3.96 -0.54 -9.12
N GLY A 255 -4.02 -0.51 -10.44
CA GLY A 255 -2.91 -0.85 -11.32
C GLY A 255 -3.46 -1.37 -12.64
N ASN A 256 -2.62 -1.41 -13.67
CA ASN A 256 -3.03 -1.90 -14.98
C ASN A 256 -2.76 -3.40 -15.08
N PHE A 257 -3.77 -4.23 -14.85
CA PHE A 257 -3.70 -5.68 -14.98
C PHE A 257 -4.38 -6.17 -16.28
N GLY A 258 -5.24 -5.34 -16.88
CA GLY A 258 -6.08 -5.68 -18.02
C GLY A 258 -5.45 -5.41 -19.39
N GLY A 259 -4.33 -4.68 -19.44
CA GLY A 259 -3.64 -4.42 -20.70
C GLY A 259 -4.08 -3.14 -21.43
N ASP A 260 -5.01 -2.39 -20.85
CA ASP A 260 -5.51 -1.12 -21.40
C ASP A 260 -4.94 0.07 -20.60
N PRO A 261 -5.05 1.32 -21.06
CA PRO A 261 -4.42 2.44 -20.34
C PRO A 261 -5.01 2.78 -18.96
N ARG A 262 -6.08 2.10 -18.52
CA ARG A 262 -6.75 2.39 -17.26
C ARG A 262 -6.20 1.55 -16.12
N ALA A 263 -6.24 2.11 -14.94
CA ALA A 263 -6.16 1.36 -13.70
C ALA A 263 -7.42 0.52 -13.51
N ASP A 264 -7.23 -0.70 -13.01
CA ASP A 264 -8.29 -1.67 -12.78
C ASP A 264 -8.79 -1.65 -11.33
N PHE A 265 -10.06 -2.00 -11.15
CA PHE A 265 -10.66 -2.21 -9.84
C PHE A 265 -10.30 -3.59 -9.30
N VAL A 266 -9.23 -3.66 -8.51
CA VAL A 266 -8.71 -4.92 -7.98
C VAL A 266 -8.86 -4.99 -6.48
N VAL A 267 -9.27 -6.15 -5.99
CA VAL A 267 -9.25 -6.45 -4.56
C VAL A 267 -8.51 -7.75 -4.29
N TRP A 268 -7.75 -7.79 -3.19
CA TRP A 268 -7.20 -9.03 -2.66
C TRP A 268 -7.90 -9.41 -1.37
N ARG A 269 -8.30 -10.68 -1.27
CA ARG A 269 -9.04 -11.20 -0.14
C ARG A 269 -8.11 -11.94 0.82
N PRO A 270 -7.84 -11.38 2.01
CA PRO A 270 -6.90 -11.99 2.95
C PRO A 270 -7.35 -13.33 3.51
N THR A 271 -8.66 -13.55 3.60
CA THR A 271 -9.21 -14.78 4.20
C THR A 271 -8.91 -16.04 3.39
N ASN A 272 -8.63 -15.91 2.09
CA ASN A 272 -8.34 -17.03 1.20
C ASN A 272 -7.16 -16.81 0.24
N GLY A 273 -6.50 -15.65 0.30
CA GLY A 273 -5.36 -15.32 -0.55
C GLY A 273 -5.73 -15.16 -2.03
N THR A 274 -6.91 -14.64 -2.35
CA THR A 274 -7.39 -14.57 -3.74
C THR A 274 -7.46 -13.14 -4.25
N TRP A 275 -6.95 -12.92 -5.46
CA TRP A 275 -7.06 -11.69 -6.23
C TRP A 275 -8.32 -11.70 -7.09
N TYR A 276 -9.04 -10.58 -7.12
CA TYR A 276 -10.24 -10.38 -7.94
C TYR A 276 -10.13 -9.06 -8.70
N GLY A 277 -10.00 -9.11 -10.02
CA GLY A 277 -10.09 -7.95 -10.91
C GLY A 277 -11.47 -7.87 -11.53
N LEU A 278 -12.14 -6.72 -11.41
CA LEU A 278 -13.51 -6.55 -11.90
C LEU A 278 -13.63 -6.81 -13.39
N GLY A 279 -14.36 -7.86 -13.77
CA GLY A 279 -14.55 -8.22 -15.18
C GLY A 279 -13.28 -8.73 -15.89
N LEU A 280 -12.19 -8.97 -15.13
CA LEU A 280 -10.89 -9.32 -15.69
C LEU A 280 -10.44 -10.72 -15.26
N PHE A 281 -10.33 -10.96 -13.96
CA PHE A 281 -9.76 -12.22 -13.46
C PHE A 281 -10.22 -12.58 -12.05
N THR A 282 -10.03 -13.86 -11.72
CA THR A 282 -10.00 -14.38 -10.36
C THR A 282 -8.82 -15.32 -10.25
N THR A 283 -7.88 -15.03 -9.35
CA THR A 283 -6.64 -15.80 -9.23
C THR A 283 -6.34 -16.05 -7.76
N GLN A 284 -6.35 -17.32 -7.35
CA GLN A 284 -5.88 -17.68 -6.01
C GLN A 284 -4.36 -17.61 -5.99
N TRP A 285 -3.82 -16.55 -5.40
CA TRP A 285 -2.39 -16.28 -5.35
C TRP A 285 -2.01 -15.64 -4.01
N GLY A 286 -1.43 -16.47 -3.14
CA GLY A 286 -1.13 -16.17 -1.75
C GLY A 286 -1.93 -17.02 -0.78
N VAL A 287 -1.71 -16.78 0.50
CA VAL A 287 -2.43 -17.41 1.62
C VAL A 287 -2.79 -16.37 2.68
N ALA A 288 -3.59 -16.76 3.66
CA ALA A 288 -3.91 -15.90 4.79
C ALA A 288 -2.63 -15.45 5.53
N GLY A 289 -2.52 -14.14 5.75
CA GLY A 289 -1.35 -13.51 6.38
C GLY A 289 -0.29 -13.00 5.41
N ASP A 290 -0.39 -13.32 4.10
CA ASP A 290 0.42 -12.65 3.09
C ASP A 290 -0.01 -11.18 2.93
N ILE A 291 0.89 -10.34 2.44
CA ILE A 291 0.64 -8.93 2.12
C ILE A 291 0.62 -8.81 0.59
N PRO A 292 -0.49 -8.36 -0.02
CA PRO A 292 -0.52 -8.13 -1.46
C PRO A 292 0.26 -6.85 -1.80
N VAL A 293 1.05 -6.94 -2.87
CA VAL A 293 1.91 -5.89 -3.41
C VAL A 293 1.52 -5.62 -4.85
#